data_AF-A0A511YSR6-F1
#
_entry.id   AF-A0A511YSR6-F1
#
_cell.length_a   1.000
_cell.length_b   1.000
_cell.length_c   1.000
_cell.angle_alpha   90.00
_cell.angle_beta   90.00
_cell.angle_gamma   90.00
#
_symmetry.space_group_name_H-M   'P 1'
#
loop_
_entity.id
_entity.type
_entity.pdbx_description
1 polymer ?
#
loop_
_entity_poly.entity_id
_entity_poly.type
_entity_poly.pdbx_seq_one_letter_code
_entity_poly.pdbx_strand_id
1 'polypeptide(L)'
;MMKTSCIFLLALFSCVISAQKNFIDSLKNYSYSDLETKYYGYNSTNEIKKANFISHYYLQKAKRENNNEKIVEGYVLMHFNESFIKALKYLDSVQVLTKNTKKEGYPARIYLLKGNLFFRYDHQKEALNNYVIGLKYAKEKGNKRQVAFAETSIAYLNNYIGKHYDAAKKLRYYLYNAPYLSENELANIHLNLASTYLDIEKIDSAKILIIEGLELNKRNNIYRYHEYLSLLGLYDLKQKNYDKAIANLNKTKKYFIDSQSDELSINYAILYLGQAYIGAGQKEKAVKSFISIDSIVKKNNNTFPELREVYSYLIEYYKEKNEKEQQLYYIDRFLKIDKQLDSQFRYISRELPRRYDAPNLISEKAKIISELEDRKIVLYFSICCLVLILFIVLFLYYKSEKKYKKIAQKLLQSVYNKVNVHTIIDEKNSDISSETASLENKESKTIRVTSEDVAQNILKELHSFEAKELFLQNGVTLNSVAKKAKTNTRYLSEIINIYKKKNFATYLNDLRIDYAINRLAIDRKFRSYKIPFIAEELGYNNEQAFTLAFKKRTGTTLSIYLKEIETQEVKSI
;
A
#
# COMPACT_ATOMS: atom_id res chain seq x y z
N MET A 1 4.67 54.93 70.17
CA MET A 1 4.45 53.53 69.70
C MET A 1 3.54 53.40 68.47
N MET A 2 2.66 54.36 68.12
CA MET A 2 1.76 54.20 66.95
C MET A 2 2.39 54.45 65.57
N LYS A 3 3.47 55.23 65.45
CA LYS A 3 4.10 55.51 64.14
C LYS A 3 4.93 54.34 63.59
N THR A 4 5.48 53.49 64.45
CA THR A 4 6.30 52.33 64.04
C THR A 4 5.44 51.14 63.57
N SER A 5 4.24 50.96 64.12
CA SER A 5 3.32 49.89 63.67
C SER A 5 2.70 50.13 62.29
N CYS A 6 2.44 51.39 61.89
CA CYS A 6 1.92 51.67 60.54
C CYS A 6 2.95 51.44 59.43
N ILE A 7 4.24 51.68 59.70
CA ILE A 7 5.31 51.46 58.71
C ILE A 7 5.54 49.96 58.48
N PHE A 8 5.41 49.14 59.54
CA PHE A 8 5.50 47.68 59.42
C PHE A 8 4.32 47.07 58.65
N LEU A 9 3.11 47.61 58.83
CA LEU A 9 1.92 47.21 58.07
C LEU A 9 1.97 47.61 56.58
N LEU A 10 2.55 48.77 56.24
CA LEU A 10 2.80 49.21 54.86
C LEU A 10 3.94 48.41 54.18
N ALA A 11 4.96 47.99 54.93
CA ALA A 11 6.02 47.11 54.43
C ALA A 11 5.52 45.68 54.15
N LEU A 12 4.62 45.16 54.98
CA LEU A 12 3.96 43.87 54.74
C LEU A 12 3.01 43.93 53.55
N PHE A 13 2.26 45.02 53.35
CA PHE A 13 1.40 45.18 52.17
C PHE A 13 2.19 45.32 50.85
N SER A 14 3.32 46.03 50.85
CA SER A 14 4.17 46.17 49.65
C SER A 14 4.91 44.88 49.27
N CYS A 15 5.26 44.04 50.25
CA CYS A 15 5.80 42.70 49.99
C CYS A 15 4.74 41.74 49.45
N VAL A 16 3.50 41.80 49.93
CA VAL A 16 2.40 40.99 49.39
C VAL A 16 2.01 41.41 47.97
N ILE A 17 2.03 42.71 47.66
CA ILE A 17 1.75 43.23 46.31
C ILE A 17 2.91 42.93 45.34
N SER A 18 4.17 42.95 45.78
CA SER A 18 5.32 42.58 44.94
C SER A 18 5.47 41.07 44.75
N ALA A 19 5.12 40.25 45.75
CA ALA A 19 5.09 38.80 45.61
C ALA A 19 3.94 38.32 44.72
N GLN A 20 2.80 39.03 44.69
CA GLN A 20 1.69 38.73 43.78
C GLN A 20 1.91 39.24 42.35
N LYS A 21 2.71 40.29 42.14
CA LYS A 21 2.97 40.84 40.79
C LYS A 21 3.97 40.04 39.95
N ASN A 22 4.93 39.33 40.55
CA ASN A 22 5.99 38.68 39.77
C ASN A 22 5.65 37.30 39.18
N PHE A 23 4.55 36.64 39.57
CA PHE A 23 4.18 35.33 39.01
C PHE A 23 3.09 35.39 37.94
N ILE A 24 2.28 36.46 37.90
CA ILE A 24 1.11 36.58 37.01
C ILE A 24 1.50 37.04 35.59
N ASP A 25 2.65 37.69 35.40
CA ASP A 25 3.02 38.31 34.10
C ASP A 25 3.95 37.46 33.21
N SER A 26 4.62 36.43 33.74
CA SER A 26 5.56 35.61 32.93
C SER A 26 4.85 34.75 31.88
N LEU A 27 3.59 34.38 32.10
CA LEU A 27 2.84 33.53 31.18
C LEU A 27 2.12 34.28 30.05
N LYS A 28 2.01 35.62 30.18
CA LYS A 28 1.24 36.48 29.26
C LYS A 28 1.72 36.37 27.82
N ASN A 29 3.03 36.27 27.64
CA ASN A 29 3.69 36.25 26.34
C ASN A 29 3.68 34.87 25.66
N TYR A 30 3.26 33.80 26.34
CA TYR A 30 3.20 32.47 25.73
C TYR A 30 1.98 32.31 24.82
N SER A 31 2.20 31.72 23.65
CA SER A 31 1.13 31.26 22.79
C SER A 31 0.38 30.08 23.43
N TYR A 32 -0.81 29.76 22.91
CA TYR A 32 -1.52 28.55 23.36
C TYR A 32 -0.69 27.28 23.11
N SER A 33 0.07 27.21 22.02
CA SER A 33 0.96 26.09 21.71
C SER A 33 2.08 25.93 22.75
N ASP A 34 2.66 27.05 23.19
CA ASP A 34 3.70 27.04 24.23
C ASP A 34 3.12 26.56 25.57
N LEU A 35 1.91 27.01 25.90
CA LEU A 35 1.20 26.58 27.11
C LEU A 35 0.84 25.08 27.05
N GLU A 36 0.35 24.59 25.91
CA GLU A 36 0.08 23.15 25.70
C GLU A 36 1.37 22.34 25.84
N THR A 37 2.47 22.78 25.23
CA THR A 37 3.78 22.11 25.33
C THR A 37 4.28 22.05 26.76
N LYS A 38 4.21 23.17 27.50
CA LYS A 38 4.58 23.20 28.93
C LYS A 38 3.68 22.32 29.77
N TYR A 39 2.37 22.35 29.52
CA TYR A 39 1.41 21.50 30.21
C TYR A 39 1.77 20.02 30.05
N TYR A 40 1.91 19.54 28.80
CA TYR A 40 2.21 18.14 28.53
C TYR A 40 3.59 17.73 29.04
N GLY A 41 4.59 18.63 28.98
CA GLY A 41 5.91 18.41 29.58
C GLY A 41 5.83 18.15 31.08
N TYR A 42 5.18 19.05 31.83
CA TYR A 42 4.97 18.86 33.28
C TYR A 42 4.10 17.65 33.60
N ASN A 43 3.06 17.40 32.81
CA ASN A 43 2.17 16.27 33.05
C ASN A 43 2.88 14.93 32.82
N SER A 44 3.73 14.84 31.80
CA SER A 44 4.49 13.63 31.48
C SER A 44 5.58 13.27 32.49
N THR A 45 6.01 14.25 33.29
CA THR A 45 7.05 14.11 34.33
C THR A 45 6.45 14.08 35.75
N ASN A 46 5.12 13.93 35.85
CA ASN A 46 4.37 13.91 37.11
C ASN A 46 4.45 15.21 37.94
N GLU A 47 4.74 16.35 37.31
CA GLU A 47 4.75 17.68 37.95
C GLU A 47 3.34 18.30 37.99
N ILE A 48 2.39 17.58 38.59
CA ILE A 48 0.94 17.86 38.51
C ILE A 48 0.57 19.29 38.95
N LYS A 49 1.22 19.82 39.99
CA LYS A 49 0.96 21.20 40.46
C LYS A 49 1.27 22.24 39.38
N LYS A 50 2.38 22.07 38.66
CA LYS A 50 2.77 22.97 37.56
C LYS A 50 1.83 22.80 36.36
N ALA A 51 1.51 21.56 35.99
CA ALA A 51 0.54 21.28 34.94
C ALA A 51 -0.82 21.94 35.22
N ASN A 52 -1.33 21.82 36.45
CA ASN A 52 -2.58 22.45 36.87
C ASN A 52 -2.52 23.97 36.79
N PHE A 53 -1.42 24.59 37.22
CA PHE A 53 -1.25 26.03 37.08
C PHE A 53 -1.35 26.48 35.62
N ILE A 54 -0.70 25.75 34.70
CA ILE A 54 -0.76 26.04 33.27
C ILE A 54 -2.16 25.85 32.70
N SER A 55 -2.88 24.78 33.02
CA SER A 55 -4.24 24.54 32.49
C SER A 55 -5.25 25.58 32.98
N HIS A 56 -5.14 26.01 34.24
CA HIS A 56 -5.98 27.09 34.78
C HIS A 56 -5.73 28.41 34.07
N TYR A 57 -4.45 28.77 33.88
CA TYR A 57 -4.07 29.98 33.16
C TYR A 57 -4.57 29.93 31.70
N TYR A 58 -4.34 28.80 31.02
CA TYR A 58 -4.78 28.56 29.64
C TYR A 58 -6.29 28.79 29.49
N LEU A 59 -7.10 28.19 30.35
CA LEU A 59 -8.56 28.33 30.30
C LEU A 59 -9.01 29.76 30.60
N GLN A 60 -8.37 30.44 31.56
CA GLN A 60 -8.67 31.84 31.87
C GLN A 60 -8.33 32.77 30.69
N LYS A 61 -7.18 32.56 30.05
CA LYS A 61 -6.77 33.30 28.85
C LYS A 61 -7.79 33.10 27.72
N ALA A 62 -8.18 31.85 27.45
CA ALA A 62 -9.17 31.52 26.42
C ALA A 62 -10.55 32.16 26.67
N LYS A 63 -10.99 32.21 27.93
CA LYS A 63 -12.24 32.88 28.31
C LYS A 63 -12.16 34.39 28.14
N ARG A 64 -11.05 35.03 28.54
CA ARG A 64 -10.85 36.48 28.37
C ARG A 64 -10.82 36.90 26.90
N GLU A 65 -10.24 36.07 26.05
CA GLU A 65 -10.16 36.29 24.60
C GLU A 65 -11.42 35.84 23.85
N ASN A 66 -12.44 35.30 24.53
CA ASN A 66 -13.66 34.72 23.94
C ASN A 66 -13.38 33.68 22.84
N ASN A 67 -12.28 32.92 22.97
CA ASN A 67 -11.88 31.94 21.98
C ASN A 67 -12.48 30.57 22.31
N ASN A 68 -13.64 30.26 21.70
CA ASN A 68 -14.38 29.01 21.97
C ASN A 68 -13.56 27.73 21.72
N GLU A 69 -12.71 27.72 20.68
CA GLU A 69 -11.83 26.58 20.41
C GLU A 69 -10.82 26.36 21.54
N LYS A 70 -10.22 27.44 22.03
CA LYS A 70 -9.27 27.37 23.13
C LYS A 70 -9.97 27.16 24.47
N ILE A 71 -11.21 27.59 24.65
CA ILE A 71 -12.01 27.22 25.84
C ILE A 71 -12.23 25.71 25.90
N VAL A 72 -12.58 25.10 24.75
CA VAL A 72 -12.72 23.63 24.64
C VAL A 72 -11.43 22.92 25.03
N GLU A 73 -10.29 23.33 24.45
CA GLU A 73 -9.01 22.72 24.80
C GLU A 73 -8.65 22.96 26.27
N GLY A 74 -8.96 24.13 26.82
CA GLY A 74 -8.73 24.44 28.23
C GLY A 74 -9.50 23.51 29.16
N TYR A 75 -10.76 23.18 28.84
CA TYR A 75 -11.50 22.16 29.58
C TYR A 75 -10.89 20.75 29.43
N VAL A 76 -10.33 20.42 28.26
CA VAL A 76 -9.55 19.18 28.09
C VAL A 76 -8.28 19.22 28.96
N LEU A 77 -7.50 20.28 29.02
CA LEU A 77 -6.31 20.31 29.87
C LEU A 77 -6.69 20.22 31.37
N MET A 78 -7.81 20.80 31.77
CA MET A 78 -8.30 20.77 33.15
C MET A 78 -8.73 19.37 33.61
N HIS A 79 -9.32 18.54 32.74
CA HIS A 79 -9.89 17.25 33.19
C HIS A 79 -8.83 16.24 33.66
N PHE A 80 -7.61 16.28 33.11
CA PHE A 80 -6.60 15.24 33.32
C PHE A 80 -6.11 15.10 34.75
N ASN A 81 -6.20 16.15 35.58
CA ASN A 81 -5.60 16.19 36.91
C ASN A 81 -6.62 16.54 38.01
N GLU A 82 -7.91 16.35 37.71
CA GLU A 82 -9.02 16.68 38.58
C GLU A 82 -9.72 15.41 39.08
N SER A 83 -10.45 15.52 40.19
CA SER A 83 -11.27 14.43 40.72
C SER A 83 -12.28 13.94 39.68
N PHE A 84 -12.66 12.67 39.73
CA PHE A 84 -13.61 12.04 38.79
C PHE A 84 -14.83 12.93 38.46
N ILE A 85 -15.52 13.44 39.48
CA ILE A 85 -16.73 14.26 39.32
C ILE A 85 -16.43 15.57 38.57
N LYS A 86 -15.33 16.25 38.90
CA LYS A 86 -14.93 17.51 38.25
C LYS A 86 -14.44 17.27 36.83
N ALA A 87 -13.61 16.26 36.62
CA ALA A 87 -13.13 15.86 35.31
C ALA A 87 -14.29 15.54 34.36
N LEU A 88 -15.31 14.80 34.85
CA LEU A 88 -16.51 14.49 34.07
C LEU A 88 -17.28 15.77 33.69
N LYS A 89 -17.47 16.72 34.62
CA LYS A 89 -18.10 18.02 34.33
C LYS A 89 -17.36 18.83 33.25
N TYR A 90 -16.02 18.78 33.25
CA TYR A 90 -15.23 19.42 32.19
C TYR A 90 -15.44 18.74 30.83
N LEU A 91 -15.46 17.40 30.79
CA LEU A 91 -15.74 16.66 29.55
C LEU A 91 -17.19 16.85 29.07
N ASP A 92 -18.15 17.02 29.96
CA ASP A 92 -19.53 17.38 29.61
C ASP A 92 -19.60 18.78 29.01
N SER A 93 -18.84 19.74 29.56
CA SER A 93 -18.72 21.08 28.98
C SER A 93 -18.12 21.05 27.58
N VAL A 94 -17.08 20.23 27.36
CA VAL A 94 -16.52 19.98 26.01
C VAL A 94 -17.60 19.42 25.09
N GLN A 95 -18.36 18.42 25.53
CA GLN A 95 -19.40 17.78 24.74
C GLN A 95 -20.49 18.76 24.28
N VAL A 96 -20.93 19.66 25.17
CA VAL A 96 -21.90 20.72 24.82
C VAL A 96 -21.31 21.67 23.79
N LEU A 97 -20.09 22.18 24.02
CA LEU A 97 -19.45 23.17 23.16
C LEU A 97 -19.10 22.63 21.77
N THR A 98 -18.87 21.32 21.63
CA THR A 98 -18.53 20.70 20.35
C THR A 98 -19.69 19.96 19.70
N LYS A 99 -20.91 20.00 20.24
CA LYS A 99 -22.07 19.21 19.76
C LYS A 99 -22.30 19.33 18.24
N ASN A 100 -22.15 20.54 17.70
CA ASN A 100 -22.40 20.85 16.28
C ASN A 100 -21.11 21.10 15.49
N THR A 101 -19.94 20.77 16.05
CA THR A 101 -18.67 21.01 15.34
C THR A 101 -18.48 20.02 14.20
N LYS A 102 -17.89 20.49 13.09
CA LYS A 102 -17.45 19.63 11.99
C LYS A 102 -16.00 19.18 12.10
N LYS A 103 -15.27 19.61 13.15
CA LYS A 103 -13.85 19.28 13.36
C LYS A 103 -13.62 17.78 13.40
N GLU A 104 -12.55 17.35 12.73
CA GLU A 104 -12.24 15.92 12.51
C GLU A 104 -12.10 15.12 13.81
N GLY A 105 -11.62 15.74 14.89
CA GLY A 105 -11.44 15.07 16.17
C GLY A 105 -12.72 14.80 16.96
N TYR A 106 -13.85 15.41 16.62
CA TYR A 106 -15.10 15.29 17.37
C TYR A 106 -16.19 14.57 16.56
N PRO A 107 -17.07 13.79 17.21
CA PRO A 107 -17.20 13.63 18.67
C PRO A 107 -16.29 12.55 19.27
N ALA A 108 -15.51 11.82 18.45
CA ALA A 108 -14.67 10.70 18.90
C ALA A 108 -13.79 11.03 20.12
N ARG A 109 -13.10 12.19 20.11
CA ARG A 109 -12.22 12.63 21.21
C ARG A 109 -12.92 12.62 22.57
N ILE A 110 -14.18 13.04 22.66
CA ILE A 110 -14.91 13.10 23.94
C ILE A 110 -15.08 11.72 24.53
N TYR A 111 -15.58 10.79 23.71
CA TYR A 111 -15.80 9.42 24.15
C TYR A 111 -14.47 8.77 24.53
N LEU A 112 -13.39 9.01 23.78
CA LEU A 112 -12.07 8.46 24.13
C LEU A 112 -11.53 9.04 25.44
N LEU A 113 -11.68 10.35 25.69
CA LEU A 113 -11.30 10.97 26.95
C LEU A 113 -12.16 10.47 28.12
N LYS A 114 -13.47 10.36 27.94
CA LYS A 114 -14.38 9.78 28.93
C LYS A 114 -14.01 8.32 29.23
N GLY A 115 -13.69 7.54 28.20
CA GLY A 115 -13.23 6.16 28.34
C GLY A 115 -12.01 6.06 29.25
N ASN A 116 -10.98 6.88 29.01
CA ASN A 116 -9.79 6.93 29.88
C ASN A 116 -10.09 7.41 31.30
N LEU A 117 -11.00 8.37 31.46
CA LEU A 117 -11.42 8.83 32.78
C LEU A 117 -12.10 7.69 33.56
N PHE A 118 -13.04 6.99 32.93
CA PHE A 118 -13.71 5.84 33.54
C PHE A 118 -12.72 4.70 33.85
N PHE A 119 -11.79 4.39 32.93
CA PHE A 119 -10.76 3.38 33.15
C PHE A 119 -9.90 3.70 34.38
N ARG A 120 -9.44 4.94 34.52
CA ARG A 120 -8.59 5.40 35.64
C ARG A 120 -9.28 5.25 37.00
N TYR A 121 -10.59 5.48 37.05
CA TYR A 121 -11.40 5.41 38.27
C TYR A 121 -12.14 4.07 38.41
N ASP A 122 -11.62 3.01 37.78
CA ASP A 122 -12.12 1.64 37.87
C ASP A 122 -13.62 1.46 37.51
N HIS A 123 -14.07 2.19 36.49
CA HIS A 123 -15.37 2.06 35.85
C HIS A 123 -15.20 1.34 34.50
N GLN A 124 -14.76 0.08 34.51
CA GLN A 124 -14.30 -0.60 33.29
C GLN A 124 -15.43 -0.85 32.26
N LYS A 125 -16.68 -0.99 32.72
CA LYS A 125 -17.84 -1.15 31.82
C LYS A 125 -18.10 0.10 31.00
N GLU A 126 -18.11 1.25 31.67
CA GLU A 126 -18.25 2.57 31.09
C GLU A 126 -17.06 2.92 30.20
N ALA A 127 -15.84 2.52 30.60
CA ALA A 127 -14.65 2.65 29.78
C ALA A 127 -14.82 1.93 28.43
N LEU A 128 -15.18 0.63 28.45
CA LEU A 128 -15.43 -0.15 27.23
C LEU A 128 -16.50 0.51 26.34
N ASN A 129 -17.62 0.93 26.94
CA ASN A 129 -18.72 1.58 26.23
C ASN A 129 -18.24 2.81 25.46
N ASN A 130 -17.47 3.66 26.14
CA ASN A 130 -16.94 4.88 25.56
C ASN A 130 -15.86 4.61 24.50
N TYR A 131 -14.97 3.64 24.70
CA TYR A 131 -13.97 3.28 23.69
C TYR A 131 -14.59 2.74 22.41
N VAL A 132 -15.62 1.90 22.51
CA VAL A 132 -16.32 1.38 21.33
C VAL A 132 -17.02 2.51 20.55
N ILE A 133 -17.68 3.43 21.25
CA ILE A 133 -18.35 4.58 20.61
C ILE A 133 -17.30 5.52 19.98
N GLY A 134 -16.22 5.82 20.71
CA GLY A 134 -15.13 6.65 20.22
C GLY A 134 -14.45 6.04 18.99
N LEU A 135 -14.21 4.73 18.98
CA LEU A 135 -13.65 4.00 17.84
C LEU A 135 -14.56 4.09 16.62
N LYS A 136 -15.87 3.91 16.80
CA LYS A 136 -16.85 4.04 15.71
C LYS A 136 -16.72 5.42 15.03
N TYR A 137 -16.81 6.50 15.79
CA TYR A 137 -16.69 7.86 15.25
C TYR A 137 -15.30 8.13 14.66
N ALA A 138 -14.22 7.63 15.26
CA ALA A 138 -12.88 7.79 14.74
C ALA A 138 -12.71 7.11 13.37
N LYS A 139 -13.30 5.92 13.18
CA LYS A 139 -13.32 5.22 11.88
C LYS A 139 -14.15 5.97 10.84
N GLU A 140 -15.35 6.43 11.21
CA GLU A 140 -16.22 7.22 10.32
C GLU A 140 -15.54 8.51 9.82
N LYS A 141 -14.72 9.15 10.68
CA LYS A 141 -13.94 10.34 10.35
C LYS A 141 -12.58 10.04 9.69
N GLY A 142 -12.18 8.78 9.57
CA GLY A 142 -10.85 8.40 9.06
C GLY A 142 -9.68 8.84 9.95
N ASN A 143 -9.92 9.16 11.23
CA ASN A 143 -8.89 9.67 12.14
C ASN A 143 -8.01 8.52 12.69
N LYS A 144 -6.90 8.24 12.00
CA LYS A 144 -5.98 7.14 12.35
C LYS A 144 -5.42 7.22 13.77
N ARG A 145 -5.10 8.41 14.26
CA ARG A 145 -4.58 8.63 15.62
C ARG A 145 -5.61 8.25 16.68
N GLN A 146 -6.87 8.66 16.51
CA GLN A 146 -7.95 8.31 17.43
C GLN A 146 -8.36 6.84 17.35
N VAL A 147 -8.30 6.23 16.16
CA VAL A 147 -8.47 4.78 16.01
C VAL A 147 -7.40 4.04 16.81
N ALA A 148 -6.12 4.43 16.65
CA ALA A 148 -5.02 3.85 17.40
C ALA A 148 -5.21 3.98 18.91
N PHE A 149 -5.54 5.19 19.38
CA PHE A 149 -5.84 5.42 20.79
C PHE A 149 -6.94 4.49 21.30
N ALA A 150 -8.08 4.43 20.62
CA ALA A 150 -9.22 3.60 21.02
C ALA A 150 -8.85 2.11 21.06
N GLU A 151 -8.17 1.61 20.05
CA GLU A 151 -7.79 0.20 19.98
C GLU A 151 -6.72 -0.18 21.01
N THR A 152 -5.76 0.69 21.30
CA THR A 152 -4.78 0.47 22.38
C THR A 152 -5.44 0.52 23.76
N SER A 153 -6.42 1.39 23.98
CA SER A 153 -7.22 1.38 25.22
C SER A 153 -8.07 0.12 25.36
N ILE A 154 -8.63 -0.41 24.28
CA ILE A 154 -9.33 -1.72 24.28
C ILE A 154 -8.35 -2.86 24.54
N ALA A 155 -7.10 -2.78 24.06
CA ALA A 155 -6.06 -3.74 24.40
C ALA A 155 -5.77 -3.78 25.91
N TYR A 156 -5.82 -2.63 26.60
CA TYR A 156 -5.69 -2.60 28.07
C TYR A 156 -6.86 -3.31 28.77
N LEU A 157 -8.09 -3.18 28.26
CA LEU A 157 -9.23 -3.96 28.76
C LEU A 157 -9.10 -5.45 28.47
N ASN A 158 -8.49 -5.84 27.35
CA ASN A 158 -8.15 -7.24 27.09
C ASN A 158 -7.18 -7.79 28.15
N ASN A 159 -6.15 -7.03 28.54
CA ASN A 159 -5.29 -7.41 29.66
C ASN A 159 -6.08 -7.57 30.97
N TYR A 160 -7.00 -6.65 31.28
CA TYR A 160 -7.84 -6.73 32.47
C TYR A 160 -8.66 -8.02 32.55
N ILE A 161 -9.08 -8.60 31.41
CA ILE A 161 -9.81 -9.87 31.36
C ILE A 161 -8.94 -11.08 31.00
N GLY A 162 -7.61 -10.98 31.11
CA GLY A 162 -6.69 -12.09 30.89
C GLY A 162 -6.40 -12.42 29.41
N LYS A 163 -6.91 -11.63 28.45
CA LYS A 163 -6.62 -11.79 27.01
C LYS A 163 -5.30 -11.12 26.62
N HIS A 164 -4.23 -11.47 27.31
CA HIS A 164 -2.93 -10.82 27.19
C HIS A 164 -2.31 -10.98 25.79
N TYR A 165 -2.53 -12.11 25.12
CA TYR A 165 -2.00 -12.35 23.78
C TYR A 165 -2.61 -11.39 22.73
N ASP A 166 -3.93 -11.18 22.79
CA ASP A 166 -4.64 -10.26 21.90
C ASP A 166 -4.22 -8.82 22.16
N ALA A 167 -4.06 -8.45 23.43
CA ALA A 167 -3.54 -7.16 23.83
C ALA A 167 -2.11 -6.93 23.27
N ALA A 168 -1.21 -7.88 23.48
CA ALA A 168 0.17 -7.82 23.00
C ALA A 168 0.25 -7.67 21.47
N LYS A 169 -0.58 -8.42 20.72
CA LYS A 169 -0.65 -8.32 19.25
C LYS A 169 -1.03 -6.90 18.83
N LYS A 170 -2.03 -6.32 19.48
CA LYS A 170 -2.53 -4.98 19.17
C LYS A 170 -1.55 -3.87 19.55
N LEU A 171 -0.97 -3.94 20.74
CA LEU A 171 0.04 -2.98 21.22
C LEU A 171 1.29 -3.02 20.35
N ARG A 172 1.80 -4.22 20.01
CA ARG A 172 2.94 -4.37 19.09
C ARG A 172 2.66 -3.76 17.72
N TYR A 173 1.47 -4.00 17.17
CA TYR A 173 1.09 -3.42 15.88
C TYR A 173 1.22 -1.88 15.90
N TYR A 174 0.63 -1.21 16.90
CA TYR A 174 0.67 0.24 16.97
C TYR A 174 2.04 0.81 17.32
N LEU A 175 2.83 0.13 18.17
CA LEU A 175 4.18 0.58 18.50
C LEU A 175 5.06 0.71 17.25
N TYR A 176 4.95 -0.22 16.29
CA TYR A 176 5.85 -0.28 15.13
C TYR A 176 5.22 0.21 13.81
N ASN A 177 3.90 0.40 13.73
CA ASN A 177 3.22 0.75 12.48
C ASN A 177 2.39 2.05 12.55
N ALA A 178 2.55 2.85 13.60
CA ALA A 178 1.82 4.12 13.75
C ALA A 178 2.75 5.32 13.97
N PRO A 179 3.51 5.74 12.94
CA PRO A 179 4.43 6.88 13.02
C PRO A 179 3.72 8.23 13.25
N TYR A 180 2.39 8.25 13.15
CA TYR A 180 1.54 9.42 13.42
C TYR A 180 1.17 9.59 14.91
N LEU A 181 1.58 8.65 15.78
CA LEU A 181 1.44 8.80 17.23
C LEU A 181 2.56 9.68 17.78
N SER A 182 2.24 10.46 18.80
CA SER A 182 3.25 11.24 19.54
C SER A 182 4.19 10.33 20.32
N GLU A 183 5.39 10.84 20.63
CA GLU A 183 6.38 10.11 21.44
C GLU A 183 5.81 9.63 22.78
N ASN A 184 5.00 10.46 23.46
CA ASN A 184 4.36 10.07 24.71
C ASN A 184 3.34 8.94 24.54
N GLU A 185 2.57 8.93 23.44
CA GLU A 185 1.63 7.84 23.13
C GLU A 185 2.39 6.54 22.85
N LEU A 186 3.46 6.60 22.06
CA LEU A 186 4.32 5.45 21.77
C LEU A 186 5.01 4.93 23.04
N ALA A 187 5.51 5.81 23.91
CA ALA A 187 6.12 5.44 25.18
C ALA A 187 5.13 4.71 26.12
N ASN A 188 3.85 5.12 26.12
CA ASN A 188 2.81 4.41 26.86
C ASN A 188 2.56 3.02 26.27
N ILE A 189 2.44 2.89 24.95
CA ILE A 189 2.23 1.59 24.28
C ILE A 189 3.43 0.67 24.54
N HIS A 190 4.65 1.21 24.48
CA HIS A 190 5.88 0.49 24.73
C HIS A 190 5.95 -0.07 26.16
N LEU A 191 5.68 0.76 27.18
CA LEU A 191 5.63 0.33 28.58
C LEU A 191 4.58 -0.78 28.79
N ASN A 192 3.38 -0.59 28.24
CA ASN A 192 2.29 -1.58 28.38
C ASN A 192 2.61 -2.87 27.63
N LEU A 193 3.25 -2.81 26.46
CA LEU A 193 3.69 -3.99 25.73
C LEU A 193 4.75 -4.76 26.52
N ALA A 194 5.70 -4.06 27.14
CA ALA A 194 6.71 -4.68 27.99
C ALA A 194 6.07 -5.44 29.17
N SER A 195 5.12 -4.81 29.87
CA SER A 195 4.34 -5.47 30.92
C SER A 195 3.57 -6.68 30.39
N THR A 196 2.87 -6.52 29.27
CA THR A 196 2.05 -7.60 28.69
C THR A 196 2.92 -8.79 28.24
N TYR A 197 4.14 -8.54 27.75
CA TYR A 197 5.10 -9.59 27.44
C TYR A 197 5.57 -10.36 28.67
N LEU A 198 5.67 -9.73 29.84
CA LEU A 198 5.90 -10.45 31.09
C LEU A 198 4.70 -11.36 31.43
N ASP A 199 3.47 -10.91 31.18
CA ASP A 199 2.25 -11.69 31.45
C ASP A 199 2.13 -12.93 30.55
N ILE A 200 2.51 -12.83 29.28
CA ILE A 200 2.52 -13.97 28.34
C ILE A 200 3.85 -14.74 28.29
N GLU A 201 4.72 -14.55 29.29
CA GLU A 201 6.02 -15.23 29.43
C GLU A 201 6.98 -15.05 28.24
N LYS A 202 6.85 -13.96 27.47
CA LYS A 202 7.84 -13.54 26.47
C LYS A 202 8.98 -12.74 27.12
N ILE A 203 9.68 -13.41 28.03
CA ILE A 203 10.65 -12.81 28.96
C ILE A 203 11.78 -12.05 28.23
N ASP A 204 12.34 -12.61 27.15
CA ASP A 204 13.44 -11.95 26.41
C ASP A 204 12.96 -10.66 25.71
N SER A 205 11.79 -10.71 25.08
CA SER A 205 11.20 -9.54 24.42
C SER A 205 10.83 -8.45 25.43
N ALA A 206 10.28 -8.84 26.58
CA ALA A 206 10.00 -7.91 27.66
C ALA A 206 11.28 -7.22 28.15
N LYS A 207 12.34 -7.99 28.39
CA LYS A 207 13.62 -7.46 28.87
C LYS A 207 14.20 -6.41 27.94
N ILE A 208 14.18 -6.65 26.62
CA ILE A 208 14.68 -5.68 25.62
C ILE A 208 13.96 -4.34 25.78
N LEU A 209 12.62 -4.35 25.78
CA LEU A 209 11.82 -3.14 25.92
C LEU A 209 12.05 -2.48 27.29
N ILE A 210 12.18 -3.24 28.37
CA ILE A 210 12.44 -2.68 29.70
C ILE A 210 13.78 -1.93 29.75
N ILE A 211 14.85 -2.53 29.21
CA ILE A 211 16.17 -1.91 29.19
C ILE A 211 16.19 -0.66 28.31
N GLU A 212 15.58 -0.72 27.12
CA GLU A 212 15.43 0.43 26.24
C GLU A 212 14.70 1.59 26.95
N GLY A 213 13.58 1.27 27.62
CA GLY A 213 12.81 2.24 28.39
C GLY A 213 13.59 2.87 29.55
N LEU A 214 14.41 2.09 30.25
CA LEU A 214 15.27 2.60 31.34
C LEU A 214 16.31 3.58 30.80
N GLU A 215 17.05 3.22 29.75
CA GLU A 215 18.12 4.07 29.21
C GLU A 215 17.58 5.38 28.62
N LEU A 216 16.46 5.33 27.91
CA LEU A 216 15.80 6.52 27.34
C LEU A 216 15.37 7.53 28.42
N ASN A 217 14.91 7.05 29.57
CA ASN A 217 14.26 7.89 30.59
C ASN A 217 15.16 8.26 31.78
N LYS A 218 16.33 7.63 31.92
CA LYS A 218 17.26 7.79 33.06
C LYS A 218 17.59 9.24 33.42
N ARG A 219 17.64 10.15 32.44
CA ARG A 219 17.98 11.58 32.63
C ARG A 219 16.80 12.53 32.37
N ASN A 220 15.84 12.12 31.56
CA ASN A 220 14.83 13.03 31.00
C ASN A 220 13.48 12.91 31.71
N ASN A 221 13.12 11.71 32.17
CA ASN A 221 11.83 11.46 32.80
C ASN A 221 11.98 10.43 33.93
N ILE A 222 12.28 10.95 35.11
CA ILE A 222 12.51 10.14 36.31
C ILE A 222 11.27 9.31 36.66
N TYR A 223 10.07 9.87 36.45
CA TYR A 223 8.82 9.15 36.68
C TYR A 223 8.72 7.91 35.80
N ARG A 224 8.94 8.08 34.49
CA ARG A 224 8.93 6.99 33.51
C ARG A 224 10.04 5.96 33.77
N TYR A 225 11.22 6.42 34.20
CA TYR A 225 12.31 5.54 34.61
C TYR A 225 11.87 4.60 35.74
N HIS A 226 11.13 5.10 36.74
CA HIS A 226 10.62 4.28 37.83
C HIS A 226 9.48 3.33 37.42
N GLU A 227 8.67 3.68 36.40
CA GLU A 227 7.73 2.73 35.79
C GLU A 227 8.46 1.53 35.18
N TYR A 228 9.51 1.77 34.38
CA TYR A 228 10.33 0.67 33.83
C TYR A 228 11.13 -0.08 34.91
N LEU A 229 11.59 0.61 35.97
CA LEU A 229 12.27 -0.04 37.09
C LEU A 229 11.32 -0.98 37.86
N SER A 230 10.03 -0.62 37.94
CA SER A 230 8.98 -1.51 38.44
C SER A 230 8.88 -2.79 37.61
N LEU A 231 8.82 -2.65 36.27
CA LEU A 231 8.77 -3.78 35.35
C LEU A 231 10.05 -4.63 35.39
N LEU A 232 11.22 -4.02 35.58
CA LEU A 232 12.47 -4.75 35.81
C LEU A 232 12.39 -5.58 37.11
N GLY A 233 11.78 -5.01 38.16
CA GLY A 233 11.48 -5.75 39.38
C GLY A 233 10.57 -6.96 39.16
N LEU A 234 9.51 -6.81 38.36
CA LEU A 234 8.63 -7.92 37.96
C LEU A 234 9.37 -8.96 37.09
N TYR A 235 10.23 -8.51 36.18
CA TYR A 235 11.11 -9.40 35.41
C TYR A 235 12.02 -10.23 36.34
N ASP A 236 12.71 -9.58 37.28
CA ASP A 236 13.58 -10.26 38.24
C ASP A 236 12.79 -11.24 39.11
N LEU A 237 11.57 -10.88 39.51
CA LEU A 237 10.65 -11.76 40.23
C LEU A 237 10.32 -13.03 39.43
N LYS A 238 9.96 -12.90 38.15
CA LYS A 238 9.68 -14.05 37.26
C LYS A 238 10.92 -14.94 37.05
N GLN A 239 12.11 -14.34 37.04
CA GLN A 239 13.38 -15.05 36.99
C GLN A 239 13.84 -15.62 38.35
N LYS A 240 13.03 -15.49 39.41
CA LYS A 240 13.34 -15.91 40.79
C LYS A 240 14.56 -15.21 41.40
N ASN A 241 14.95 -14.06 40.88
CA ASN A 241 16.02 -13.21 41.41
C ASN A 241 15.46 -12.28 42.49
N TYR A 242 14.98 -12.86 43.59
CA TYR A 242 14.18 -12.13 44.58
C TYR A 242 14.90 -10.93 45.20
N ASP A 243 16.20 -11.03 45.49
CA ASP A 243 16.97 -9.92 46.08
C ASP A 243 17.04 -8.70 45.15
N LYS A 244 17.25 -8.92 43.85
CA LYS A 244 17.25 -7.85 42.84
C LYS A 244 15.87 -7.23 42.68
N ALA A 245 14.83 -8.07 42.62
CA ALA A 245 13.45 -7.62 42.56
C ALA A 245 13.12 -6.72 43.76
N ILE A 246 13.40 -7.19 44.99
CA ILE A 246 13.15 -6.44 46.24
C ILE A 246 13.92 -5.11 46.24
N ALA A 247 15.18 -5.10 45.82
CA ALA A 247 16.00 -3.89 45.79
C ALA A 247 15.43 -2.83 44.83
N ASN A 248 15.07 -3.24 43.60
CA ASN A 248 14.50 -2.35 42.59
C ASN A 248 13.09 -1.86 43.00
N LEU A 249 12.23 -2.76 43.47
CA LEU A 249 10.86 -2.44 43.84
C LEU A 249 10.77 -1.56 45.10
N ASN A 250 11.69 -1.69 46.07
CA ASN A 250 11.75 -0.75 47.18
C ASN A 250 12.13 0.67 46.74
N LYS A 251 13.07 0.81 45.80
CA LYS A 251 13.42 2.13 45.21
C LYS A 251 12.21 2.73 44.50
N THR A 252 11.52 1.94 43.68
CA THR A 252 10.32 2.36 42.94
C THR A 252 9.18 2.75 43.89
N LYS A 253 8.85 1.90 44.86
CA LYS A 253 7.80 2.18 45.86
C LYS A 253 8.08 3.49 46.60
N LYS A 254 9.32 3.70 47.05
CA LYS A 254 9.71 4.94 47.74
C LYS A 254 9.48 6.15 46.83
N TYR A 255 9.98 6.10 45.60
CA TYR A 255 9.81 7.19 44.65
C TYR A 255 8.34 7.53 44.42
N PHE A 256 7.49 6.55 44.09
CA PHE A 256 6.08 6.81 43.79
C PHE A 256 5.30 7.39 44.98
N ILE A 257 5.61 6.97 46.21
CA ILE A 257 5.02 7.53 47.42
C ILE A 257 5.49 8.99 47.62
N ASP A 258 6.80 9.23 47.54
CA ASP A 258 7.39 10.56 47.75
C ASP A 258 6.92 11.57 46.69
N SER A 259 6.75 11.13 45.43
CA SER A 259 6.26 11.95 44.32
C SER A 259 4.75 12.06 44.21
N GLN A 260 3.99 11.42 45.12
CA GLN A 260 2.52 11.38 45.08
C GLN A 260 2.00 10.92 43.70
N SER A 261 2.60 9.87 43.16
CA SER A 261 2.20 9.26 41.90
C SER A 261 0.80 8.65 41.99
N ASP A 262 0.27 8.22 40.84
CA ASP A 262 -1.05 7.60 40.81
C ASP A 262 -1.09 6.33 41.68
N GLU A 263 -2.24 6.11 42.31
CA GLU A 263 -2.42 5.05 43.31
C GLU A 263 -2.28 3.64 42.70
N LEU A 264 -2.53 3.50 41.39
CA LEU A 264 -2.41 2.21 40.69
C LEU A 264 -0.93 1.83 40.51
N SER A 265 -0.09 2.76 40.10
CA SER A 265 1.37 2.57 40.03
C SER A 265 1.97 2.22 41.39
N ILE A 266 1.52 2.89 42.46
CA ILE A 266 1.91 2.55 43.84
C ILE A 266 1.49 1.12 44.18
N ASN A 267 0.23 0.75 43.91
CA ASN A 267 -0.29 -0.58 44.22
C ASN A 267 0.46 -1.69 43.48
N TYR A 268 0.75 -1.55 42.19
CA TYR A 268 1.51 -2.55 41.45
C TYR A 268 2.95 -2.69 41.95
N ALA A 269 3.63 -1.58 42.28
CA ALA A 269 4.98 -1.65 42.86
C ALA A 269 4.97 -2.39 44.21
N ILE A 270 3.94 -2.17 45.05
CA ILE A 270 3.78 -2.86 46.33
C ILE A 270 3.38 -4.33 46.13
N LEU A 271 2.54 -4.63 45.13
CA LEU A 271 2.12 -5.99 44.78
C LEU A 271 3.34 -6.84 44.42
N TYR A 272 4.13 -6.39 43.45
CA TYR A 272 5.33 -7.10 43.00
C TYR A 272 6.34 -7.23 44.15
N LEU A 273 6.43 -6.23 45.03
CA LEU A 273 7.29 -6.29 46.21
C LEU A 273 6.81 -7.35 47.20
N GLY A 274 5.50 -7.43 47.43
CA GLY A 274 4.88 -8.46 48.27
C GLY A 274 5.15 -9.86 47.71
N GLN A 275 4.94 -10.06 46.40
CA GLN A 275 5.25 -11.32 45.73
C GLN A 275 6.74 -11.68 45.80
N ALA A 276 7.64 -10.70 45.67
CA ALA A 276 9.08 -10.92 45.84
C ALA A 276 9.45 -11.31 47.27
N TYR A 277 8.80 -10.72 48.28
CA TYR A 277 8.97 -11.15 49.68
C TYR A 277 8.45 -12.57 49.92
N ILE A 278 7.34 -12.98 49.28
CA ILE A 278 6.86 -14.38 49.34
C ILE A 278 7.93 -15.32 48.79
N GLY A 279 8.43 -15.04 47.58
CA GLY A 279 9.47 -15.85 46.95
C GLY A 279 10.77 -15.93 47.76
N ALA A 280 11.12 -14.86 48.47
CA ALA A 280 12.26 -14.81 49.38
C ALA A 280 12.00 -15.42 50.78
N GLY A 281 10.82 -15.99 51.03
CA GLY A 281 10.44 -16.56 52.34
C GLY A 281 10.18 -15.53 53.44
N GLN A 282 10.08 -14.25 53.13
CA GLN A 282 9.88 -13.14 54.08
C GLN A 282 8.39 -12.85 54.28
N LYS A 283 7.64 -13.84 54.81
CA LYS A 283 6.17 -13.82 54.93
C LYS A 283 5.63 -12.54 55.60
N GLU A 284 6.21 -12.09 56.71
CA GLU A 284 5.74 -10.91 57.45
C GLU A 284 5.87 -9.61 56.64
N LYS A 285 6.90 -9.49 55.80
CA LYS A 285 7.08 -8.32 54.93
C LYS A 285 6.11 -8.33 53.75
N ALA A 286 5.79 -9.52 53.23
CA ALA A 286 4.75 -9.70 52.22
C ALA A 286 3.38 -9.26 52.75
N VAL A 287 2.99 -9.74 53.94
CA VAL A 287 1.75 -9.34 54.61
C VAL A 287 1.69 -7.82 54.81
N LYS A 288 2.75 -7.19 55.33
CA LYS A 288 2.80 -5.72 55.48
C LYS A 288 2.57 -4.98 54.16
N SER A 289 3.09 -5.52 53.06
CA SER A 289 2.92 -4.94 51.72
C SER A 289 1.46 -5.08 51.27
N PHE A 290 0.84 -6.24 51.46
CA PHE A 290 -0.57 -6.48 51.11
C PHE A 290 -1.57 -5.70 51.97
N ILE A 291 -1.29 -5.52 53.27
CA ILE A 291 -2.07 -4.62 54.13
C ILE A 291 -1.98 -3.17 53.64
N SER A 292 -0.81 -2.75 53.15
CA SER A 292 -0.66 -1.42 52.55
C SER A 292 -1.52 -1.24 51.30
N ILE A 293 -1.65 -2.28 50.47
CA ILE A 293 -2.56 -2.27 49.31
C ILE A 293 -4.01 -2.11 49.77
N ASP A 294 -4.46 -2.90 50.75
CA ASP A 294 -5.83 -2.81 51.26
C ASP A 294 -6.15 -1.41 51.81
N SER A 295 -5.19 -0.77 52.49
CA SER A 295 -5.33 0.61 52.97
C SER A 295 -5.58 1.61 51.83
N ILE A 296 -4.84 1.49 50.72
CA ILE A 296 -5.00 2.34 49.53
C ILE A 296 -6.36 2.06 48.88
N VAL A 297 -6.69 0.79 48.65
CA VAL A 297 -7.96 0.35 48.04
C VAL A 297 -9.17 0.79 48.86
N LYS A 298 -9.08 0.78 50.20
CA LYS A 298 -10.14 1.27 51.09
C LYS A 298 -10.41 2.76 50.92
N LYS A 299 -9.37 3.55 50.60
CA LYS A 299 -9.49 5.01 50.44
C LYS A 299 -10.11 5.40 49.11
N ASN A 300 -9.77 4.70 48.03
CA ASN A 300 -10.14 5.10 46.66
C ASN A 300 -11.22 4.21 46.01
N ASN A 301 -11.46 3.00 46.54
CA ASN A 301 -12.31 1.96 45.96
C ASN A 301 -11.89 1.46 44.55
N ASN A 302 -10.66 1.76 44.12
CA ASN A 302 -10.14 1.26 42.85
C ASN A 302 -9.70 -0.19 43.01
N THR A 303 -10.23 -1.08 42.16
CA THR A 303 -9.88 -2.49 42.13
C THR A 303 -9.03 -2.85 40.92
N PHE A 304 -8.31 -3.97 41.00
CA PHE A 304 -7.58 -4.58 39.90
C PHE A 304 -7.55 -6.12 40.10
N PRO A 305 -7.43 -6.92 39.03
CA PRO A 305 -7.64 -8.37 39.09
C PRO A 305 -6.79 -9.12 40.13
N GLU A 306 -5.53 -8.70 40.30
CA GLU A 306 -4.53 -9.29 41.18
C GLU A 306 -4.87 -9.12 42.68
N LEU A 307 -5.83 -8.26 43.02
CA LEU A 307 -6.34 -8.17 44.39
C LEU A 307 -6.88 -9.52 44.89
N ARG A 308 -7.36 -10.39 44.00
CA ARG A 308 -7.79 -11.74 44.40
C ARG A 308 -6.66 -12.53 45.06
N GLU A 309 -5.46 -12.45 44.50
CA GLU A 309 -4.26 -13.08 45.06
C GLU A 309 -3.90 -12.45 46.42
N VAL A 310 -3.89 -11.12 46.47
CA VAL A 310 -3.57 -10.33 47.68
C VAL A 310 -4.44 -10.74 48.87
N TYR A 311 -5.77 -10.73 48.69
CA TYR A 311 -6.68 -11.07 49.77
C TYR A 311 -6.69 -12.55 50.09
N SER A 312 -6.57 -13.44 49.09
CA SER A 312 -6.45 -14.88 49.34
C SER A 312 -5.24 -15.19 50.22
N TYR A 313 -4.10 -14.53 49.95
CA TYR A 313 -2.90 -14.67 50.75
C TYR A 313 -3.09 -14.17 52.19
N LEU A 314 -3.71 -13.00 52.38
CA LEU A 314 -3.99 -12.46 53.72
C LEU A 314 -4.93 -13.39 54.51
N ILE A 315 -5.97 -13.92 53.89
CA ILE A 315 -6.91 -14.86 54.52
C ILE A 315 -6.17 -16.11 55.01
N GLU A 316 -5.35 -16.74 54.15
CA GLU A 316 -4.61 -17.94 54.54
C GLU A 316 -3.56 -17.63 55.61
N TYR A 317 -2.88 -16.50 55.53
CA TYR A 317 -1.90 -16.09 56.55
C TYR A 317 -2.54 -15.97 57.94
N TYR A 318 -3.68 -15.28 58.05
CA TYR A 318 -4.36 -15.11 59.35
C TYR A 318 -5.04 -16.40 59.83
N LYS A 319 -5.42 -17.28 58.91
CA LYS A 319 -5.87 -18.64 59.22
C LYS A 319 -4.74 -19.50 59.79
N GLU A 320 -3.55 -19.50 59.19
CA GLU A 320 -2.35 -20.18 59.70
C GLU A 320 -1.97 -19.70 61.11
N LYS A 321 -2.15 -18.39 61.38
CA LYS A 321 -1.91 -17.78 62.70
C LYS A 321 -3.05 -17.99 63.71
N ASN A 322 -4.17 -18.58 63.30
CA ASN A 322 -5.39 -18.72 64.09
C ASN A 322 -5.97 -17.37 64.59
N GLU A 323 -5.77 -16.30 63.82
CA GLU A 323 -6.27 -14.95 64.07
C GLU A 323 -7.63 -14.75 63.37
N LYS A 324 -8.70 -15.22 64.01
CA LYS A 324 -10.04 -15.34 63.39
C LYS A 324 -10.68 -13.99 63.01
N GLU A 325 -10.45 -12.94 63.79
CA GLU A 325 -11.05 -11.61 63.52
C GLU A 325 -10.47 -11.02 62.23
N GLN A 326 -9.15 -11.06 62.07
CA GLN A 326 -8.43 -10.59 60.89
C GLN A 326 -8.75 -11.48 59.69
N GLN A 327 -8.84 -12.79 59.87
CA GLN A 327 -9.27 -13.72 58.83
C GLN A 327 -10.67 -13.34 58.31
N LEU A 328 -11.66 -13.18 59.20
CA LEU A 328 -13.01 -12.79 58.84
C LEU A 328 -13.05 -11.43 58.14
N TYR A 329 -12.28 -10.45 58.66
CA TYR A 329 -12.15 -9.14 58.03
C TYR A 329 -11.70 -9.25 56.57
N TYR A 330 -10.65 -10.01 56.27
CA TYR A 330 -10.17 -10.14 54.89
C TYR A 330 -11.07 -11.01 54.00
N ILE A 331 -11.83 -11.95 54.58
CA ILE A 331 -12.90 -12.66 53.85
C ILE A 331 -13.96 -11.67 53.38
N ASP A 332 -14.48 -10.81 54.26
CA ASP A 332 -15.50 -9.83 53.89
C ASP A 332 -14.99 -8.83 52.84
N ARG A 333 -13.73 -8.39 53.00
CA ARG A 333 -13.06 -7.53 52.00
C ARG A 333 -12.95 -8.21 50.65
N PHE A 334 -12.50 -9.48 50.62
CA PHE A 334 -12.39 -10.27 49.41
C PHE A 334 -13.73 -10.42 48.70
N LEU A 335 -14.79 -10.82 49.41
CA LEU A 335 -16.12 -11.03 48.82
C LEU A 335 -16.68 -9.74 48.21
N LYS A 336 -16.46 -8.58 48.86
CA LYS A 336 -16.87 -7.28 48.31
C LYS A 336 -16.15 -6.94 47.01
N ILE A 337 -14.83 -7.14 46.98
CA ILE A 337 -13.97 -6.80 45.84
C ILE A 337 -14.19 -7.77 44.68
N ASP A 338 -14.29 -9.07 44.98
CA ASP A 338 -14.53 -10.10 43.99
C ASP A 338 -15.87 -9.90 43.28
N LYS A 339 -16.93 -9.51 44.00
CA LYS A 339 -18.22 -9.15 43.40
C LYS A 339 -18.09 -8.03 42.36
N GLN A 340 -17.30 -6.99 42.64
CA GLN A 340 -17.04 -5.90 41.70
C GLN A 340 -16.23 -6.41 40.50
N LEU A 341 -15.08 -7.05 40.73
CA LEU A 341 -14.20 -7.58 39.69
C LEU A 341 -14.94 -8.57 38.77
N ASP A 342 -15.70 -9.51 39.31
CA ASP A 342 -16.47 -10.50 38.55
C ASP A 342 -17.59 -9.84 37.72
N SER A 343 -18.25 -8.81 38.25
CA SER A 343 -19.24 -8.03 37.51
C SER A 343 -18.61 -7.29 36.31
N GLN A 344 -17.42 -6.71 36.49
CA GLN A 344 -16.67 -6.04 35.44
C GLN A 344 -16.14 -7.03 34.39
N PHE A 345 -15.51 -8.11 34.84
CA PHE A 345 -14.99 -9.19 34.00
C PHE A 345 -16.08 -9.80 33.12
N ARG A 346 -17.21 -10.24 33.69
CA ARG A 346 -18.32 -10.84 32.91
C ARG A 346 -18.87 -9.90 31.86
N TYR A 347 -18.98 -8.61 32.17
CA TYR A 347 -19.46 -7.62 31.21
C TYR A 347 -18.50 -7.47 30.04
N ILE A 348 -17.21 -7.25 30.31
CA ILE A 348 -16.20 -7.02 29.27
C ILE A 348 -16.03 -8.29 28.42
N SER A 349 -15.93 -9.46 29.04
CA SER A 349 -15.79 -10.75 28.35
C SER A 349 -16.97 -11.07 27.43
N ARG A 350 -18.17 -10.58 27.75
CA ARG A 350 -19.36 -10.72 26.89
C ARG A 350 -19.45 -9.65 25.80
N GLU A 351 -19.25 -8.38 26.16
CA GLU A 351 -19.55 -7.25 25.27
C GLU A 351 -18.41 -6.91 24.31
N LEU A 352 -17.14 -7.07 24.73
CA LEU A 352 -15.98 -6.74 23.91
C LEU A 352 -15.96 -7.57 22.61
N PRO A 353 -16.09 -8.91 22.62
CA PRO A 353 -16.13 -9.68 21.39
C PRO A 353 -17.30 -9.30 20.47
N ARG A 354 -18.48 -9.05 21.05
CA ARG A 354 -19.69 -8.71 20.30
C ARG A 354 -19.61 -7.34 19.63
N ARG A 355 -19.01 -6.36 20.30
CA ARG A 355 -19.06 -4.95 19.89
C ARG A 355 -17.77 -4.43 19.28
N TYR A 356 -16.67 -5.16 19.44
CA TYR A 356 -15.36 -4.81 18.88
C TYR A 356 -14.83 -5.91 17.95
N ASP A 357 -14.65 -7.14 18.42
CA ASP A 357 -13.99 -8.19 17.62
C ASP A 357 -14.83 -8.60 16.41
N ALA A 358 -16.11 -8.95 16.62
CA ALA A 358 -16.98 -9.43 15.54
C ALA A 358 -17.20 -8.38 14.42
N PRO A 359 -17.50 -7.10 14.71
CA PRO A 359 -17.60 -6.08 13.66
C PRO A 359 -16.28 -5.87 12.88
N ASN A 360 -15.13 -5.98 13.54
CA ASN A 360 -13.83 -5.88 12.87
C ASN A 360 -13.60 -7.06 11.92
N LEU A 361 -13.89 -8.29 12.36
CA LEU A 361 -13.78 -9.49 11.52
C LEU A 361 -14.75 -9.44 10.32
N ILE A 362 -15.97 -8.94 10.53
CA ILE A 362 -16.94 -8.73 9.44
C ILE A 362 -16.41 -7.70 8.43
N SER A 363 -15.84 -6.59 8.91
CA SER A 363 -15.24 -5.58 8.03
C SER A 363 -14.03 -6.11 7.26
N GLU A 364 -13.17 -6.90 7.91
CA GLU A 364 -12.02 -7.54 7.27
C GLU A 364 -12.45 -8.56 6.21
N LYS A 365 -13.44 -9.41 6.53
CA LYS A 365 -14.06 -10.32 5.57
C LYS A 365 -14.62 -9.58 4.36
N ALA A 366 -15.34 -8.47 4.58
CA ALA A 366 -15.92 -7.69 3.48
C ALA A 366 -14.85 -7.09 2.56
N LYS A 367 -13.72 -6.60 3.12
CA LYS A 367 -12.59 -6.12 2.34
C LYS A 367 -11.97 -7.22 1.48
N ILE A 368 -11.71 -8.39 2.08
CA ILE A 368 -11.16 -9.53 1.34
C ILE A 368 -12.10 -9.96 0.21
N ILE A 369 -13.41 -9.99 0.45
CA ILE A 369 -14.40 -10.30 -0.59
C ILE A 369 -14.32 -9.27 -1.72
N SER A 370 -14.32 -7.97 -1.40
CA SER A 370 -14.19 -6.90 -2.41
C SER A 370 -12.90 -7.02 -3.22
N GLU A 371 -11.75 -7.29 -2.58
CA GLU A 371 -10.48 -7.47 -3.28
C GLU A 371 -10.50 -8.69 -4.21
N LEU A 372 -11.18 -9.77 -3.81
CA LEU A 372 -11.37 -10.96 -4.64
C LEU A 372 -12.31 -10.68 -5.82
N GLU A 373 -13.35 -9.86 -5.64
CA GLU A 373 -14.25 -9.42 -6.70
C GLU A 373 -13.53 -8.52 -7.71
N ASP A 374 -12.73 -7.56 -7.25
CA ASP A 374 -11.91 -6.70 -8.11
C ASP A 374 -10.93 -7.53 -8.96
N ARG A 375 -10.28 -8.53 -8.35
CA ARG A 375 -9.41 -9.46 -9.09
C ARG A 375 -10.16 -10.22 -10.19
N LYS A 376 -11.41 -10.64 -9.93
CA LYS A 376 -12.25 -11.29 -10.96
C LYS A 376 -12.58 -10.33 -12.09
N ILE A 377 -12.92 -9.08 -11.79
CA ILE A 377 -13.21 -8.06 -12.82
C ILE A 377 -11.98 -7.84 -13.71
N VAL A 378 -10.79 -7.68 -13.12
CA VAL A 378 -9.53 -7.53 -13.88
C VAL A 378 -9.25 -8.76 -14.75
N LEU A 379 -9.50 -9.97 -14.23
CA LEU A 379 -9.34 -11.21 -15.00
C LEU A 379 -10.31 -11.26 -16.20
N TYR A 380 -11.60 -10.98 -15.99
CA TYR A 380 -12.58 -10.97 -17.07
C TYR A 380 -12.31 -9.89 -18.11
N PHE A 381 -11.88 -8.70 -17.70
CA PHE A 381 -11.46 -7.64 -18.61
C PHE A 381 -10.26 -8.09 -19.46
N SER A 382 -9.27 -8.73 -18.84
CA SER A 382 -8.08 -9.26 -19.54
C SER A 382 -8.46 -10.32 -20.58
N ILE A 383 -9.37 -11.25 -20.23
CA ILE A 383 -9.89 -12.26 -21.15
C ILE A 383 -10.66 -11.61 -22.31
N CYS A 384 -11.51 -10.62 -22.04
CA CYS A 384 -12.25 -9.88 -23.05
C CYS A 384 -11.31 -9.17 -24.05
N CYS A 385 -10.24 -8.52 -23.55
CA CYS A 385 -9.21 -7.92 -24.40
C CYS A 385 -8.51 -8.95 -25.29
N LEU A 386 -8.14 -10.12 -24.74
CA LEU A 386 -7.51 -11.20 -25.52
C LEU A 386 -8.43 -11.71 -26.64
N VAL A 387 -9.72 -11.89 -26.34
CA VAL A 387 -10.74 -12.29 -27.33
C VAL A 387 -10.89 -11.22 -28.41
N LEU A 388 -10.92 -9.93 -28.04
CA LEU A 388 -11.00 -8.82 -29.00
C LEU A 388 -9.77 -8.78 -29.92
N ILE A 389 -8.56 -8.96 -29.36
CA ILE A 389 -7.32 -9.04 -30.14
C ILE A 389 -7.38 -10.20 -31.12
N LEU A 390 -7.86 -11.38 -30.68
CA LEU A 390 -8.04 -12.53 -31.57
C LEU A 390 -9.01 -12.21 -32.71
N PHE A 391 -10.15 -11.57 -32.43
CA PHE A 391 -11.09 -11.14 -33.46
C PHE A 391 -10.48 -10.14 -34.45
N ILE A 392 -9.67 -9.18 -33.98
CA ILE A 392 -8.97 -8.22 -34.84
C ILE A 392 -7.97 -8.95 -35.74
N VAL A 393 -7.19 -9.88 -35.21
CA VAL A 393 -6.22 -10.68 -35.99
C VAL A 393 -6.94 -11.49 -37.07
N LEU A 394 -8.04 -12.18 -36.70
CA LEU A 394 -8.86 -12.93 -37.65
C LEU A 394 -9.48 -12.03 -38.73
N PHE A 395 -9.96 -10.84 -38.35
CA PHE A 395 -10.51 -9.86 -39.28
C PHE A 395 -9.44 -9.33 -40.27
N LEU A 396 -8.25 -8.99 -39.78
CA LEU A 396 -7.13 -8.54 -40.62
C LEU A 396 -6.68 -9.65 -41.58
N TYR A 397 -6.62 -10.90 -41.09
CA TYR A 397 -6.34 -12.07 -41.91
C TYR A 397 -7.37 -12.22 -43.04
N TYR A 398 -8.67 -12.21 -42.71
CA TYR A 398 -9.76 -12.33 -43.69
C TYR A 398 -9.75 -11.18 -44.73
N LYS A 399 -9.52 -9.94 -44.29
CA LYS A 399 -9.42 -8.77 -45.17
C LYS A 399 -8.25 -8.89 -46.14
N SER A 400 -7.11 -9.36 -45.65
CA SER A 400 -5.89 -9.59 -46.44
C SER A 400 -6.13 -10.66 -47.51
N GLU A 401 -6.71 -11.81 -47.12
CA GLU A 401 -7.03 -12.90 -48.04
C GLU A 401 -7.98 -12.43 -49.16
N LYS A 402 -9.05 -11.70 -48.83
CA LYS A 402 -10.00 -11.16 -49.82
C LYS A 402 -9.33 -10.20 -50.82
N LYS A 403 -8.39 -9.36 -50.35
CA LYS A 403 -7.62 -8.46 -51.23
C LYS A 403 -6.75 -9.26 -52.21
N TYR A 404 -6.03 -10.25 -51.71
CA TYR A 404 -5.15 -11.10 -52.51
C TYR A 404 -5.90 -11.92 -53.56
N LYS A 405 -7.08 -12.48 -53.22
CA LYS A 405 -7.95 -13.18 -54.17
C LYS A 405 -8.38 -12.30 -55.34
N LYS A 406 -8.85 -11.08 -55.06
CA LYS A 406 -9.24 -10.12 -56.11
C LYS A 406 -8.10 -9.81 -57.08
N ILE A 407 -6.88 -9.68 -56.57
CA ILE A 407 -5.69 -9.43 -57.39
C ILE A 407 -5.38 -10.65 -58.26
N ALA A 408 -5.39 -11.85 -57.67
CA ALA A 408 -5.17 -13.10 -58.39
C ALA A 408 -6.17 -13.30 -59.53
N GLN A 409 -7.46 -13.07 -59.27
CA GLN A 409 -8.52 -13.15 -60.30
C GLN A 409 -8.29 -12.19 -61.46
N LYS A 410 -7.90 -10.94 -61.18
CA LYS A 410 -7.58 -9.95 -62.23
C LYS A 410 -6.38 -10.38 -63.08
N LEU A 411 -5.35 -10.95 -62.45
CA LEU A 411 -4.19 -11.48 -63.15
C LEU A 411 -4.60 -12.64 -64.04
N LEU A 412 -5.37 -13.60 -63.53
CA LEU A 412 -5.88 -14.72 -64.33
C LEU A 412 -6.72 -14.26 -65.52
N GLN A 413 -7.64 -13.33 -65.30
CA GLN A 413 -8.43 -12.76 -66.39
C GLN A 413 -7.56 -12.07 -67.44
N SER A 414 -6.50 -11.36 -67.04
CA SER A 414 -5.57 -10.74 -67.99
C SER A 414 -4.79 -11.76 -68.83
N VAL A 415 -4.46 -12.92 -68.24
CA VAL A 415 -3.80 -14.02 -68.97
C VAL A 415 -4.77 -14.64 -69.97
N TYR A 416 -5.95 -15.06 -69.54
CA TYR A 416 -6.93 -15.70 -70.42
C TYR A 416 -7.43 -14.78 -71.55
N ASN A 417 -7.63 -13.49 -71.29
CA ASN A 417 -7.97 -12.53 -72.33
C ASN A 417 -6.85 -12.40 -73.38
N LYS A 418 -5.58 -12.43 -72.95
CA LYS A 418 -4.43 -12.36 -73.88
C LYS A 418 -4.33 -13.62 -74.75
N VAL A 419 -4.63 -14.79 -74.19
CA VAL A 419 -4.71 -16.05 -74.94
C VAL A 419 -5.85 -16.01 -75.96
N ASN A 420 -7.07 -15.62 -75.55
CA ASN A 420 -8.24 -15.56 -76.44
C ASN A 420 -8.07 -14.57 -77.60
N VAL A 421 -7.29 -13.50 -77.45
CA VAL A 421 -6.99 -12.56 -78.53
C VAL A 421 -5.99 -13.14 -79.54
N HIS A 422 -5.03 -13.99 -79.11
CA HIS A 422 -4.14 -14.68 -80.06
C HIS A 422 -4.85 -15.82 -80.80
N THR A 423 -5.77 -16.55 -80.18
CA THR A 423 -6.56 -17.58 -80.87
C THR A 423 -7.46 -17.03 -81.98
N ILE A 424 -7.85 -15.75 -81.93
CA ILE A 424 -8.67 -15.09 -82.97
C ILE A 424 -7.80 -14.55 -84.13
N ILE A 425 -6.52 -14.28 -83.89
CA ILE A 425 -5.61 -13.68 -84.90
C ILE A 425 -4.92 -14.76 -85.76
N ASP A 426 -4.82 -16.00 -85.28
CA ASP A 426 -4.19 -17.11 -86.00
C ASP A 426 -5.07 -17.74 -87.11
N GLU A 427 -6.30 -17.27 -87.36
CA GLU A 427 -7.18 -17.76 -88.44
C GLU A 427 -7.23 -16.86 -89.70
N LYS A 428 -6.46 -15.76 -89.79
CA LYS A 428 -6.47 -14.97 -91.04
C LYS A 428 -5.16 -14.24 -91.32
N ASN A 429 -4.35 -14.79 -92.21
CA ASN A 429 -3.37 -14.04 -92.99
C ASN A 429 -3.42 -14.47 -94.48
N SER A 430 -3.74 -13.51 -95.35
CA SER A 430 -3.10 -13.36 -96.66
C SER A 430 -3.17 -11.90 -97.14
N ASP A 431 -1.99 -11.31 -97.22
CA ASP A 431 -1.48 -10.26 -98.12
C ASP A 431 -1.76 -8.73 -97.99
N ILE A 432 -0.68 -8.05 -97.57
CA ILE A 432 0.09 -6.92 -98.17
C ILE A 432 -0.63 -5.60 -98.53
N SER A 433 -0.26 -4.49 -97.85
CA SER A 433 0.64 -3.44 -98.38
C SER A 433 0.78 -2.22 -97.44
N SER A 434 2.01 -1.71 -97.39
CA SER A 434 2.59 -0.46 -96.87
C SER A 434 1.71 0.77 -96.56
N GLU A 435 2.00 1.45 -95.45
CA GLU A 435 2.23 2.91 -95.44
C GLU A 435 3.04 3.40 -94.22
N THR A 436 3.76 4.50 -94.46
CA THR A 436 4.89 5.06 -93.73
C THR A 436 4.55 5.98 -92.56
N ALA A 437 5.41 5.92 -91.53
CA ALA A 437 5.93 7.03 -90.70
C ALA A 437 4.97 7.96 -89.91
N SER A 438 5.16 7.97 -88.59
CA SER A 438 5.55 9.20 -87.87
C SER A 438 6.16 8.88 -86.49
N LEU A 439 7.43 9.27 -86.34
CA LEU A 439 8.15 9.35 -85.07
C LEU A 439 7.88 10.75 -84.50
N GLU A 440 7.25 10.83 -83.32
CA GLU A 440 7.22 12.07 -82.53
C GLU A 440 8.44 12.12 -81.60
N ASN A 441 9.31 13.09 -81.88
CA ASN A 441 10.44 13.50 -81.06
C ASN A 441 9.95 14.07 -79.72
N LYS A 442 10.48 13.53 -78.61
CA LYS A 442 10.39 14.17 -77.29
C LYS A 442 11.81 14.45 -76.77
N GLU A 443 11.97 15.69 -76.33
CA GLU A 443 13.22 16.37 -76.00
C GLU A 443 14.19 15.58 -75.10
N SER A 444 15.40 15.41 -75.63
CA SER A 444 16.69 15.75 -75.00
C SER A 444 16.79 15.62 -73.48
N LYS A 445 17.20 14.42 -73.02
CA LYS A 445 18.32 14.32 -72.10
C LYS A 445 19.44 13.58 -72.82
N THR A 446 20.44 14.35 -73.19
CA THR A 446 21.64 14.00 -73.95
C THR A 446 22.37 12.80 -73.36
N ILE A 447 22.04 11.64 -73.94
CA ILE A 447 22.94 10.66 -74.55
C ILE A 447 24.41 11.13 -74.48
N ARG A 448 25.17 10.67 -73.48
CA ARG A 448 26.63 10.75 -73.49
C ARG A 448 27.18 9.49 -74.15
N VAL A 449 27.37 9.61 -75.47
CA VAL A 449 28.12 8.70 -76.35
C VAL A 449 27.56 7.27 -76.44
N THR A 450 26.55 7.12 -77.29
CA THR A 450 26.27 5.91 -78.06
C THR A 450 25.76 6.36 -79.42
N SER A 451 26.29 5.84 -80.52
CA SER A 451 25.62 5.97 -81.81
C SER A 451 24.23 5.35 -81.69
N GLU A 452 23.21 5.95 -82.31
CA GLU A 452 21.84 5.42 -82.37
C GLU A 452 21.84 3.92 -82.74
N ASP A 453 22.78 3.52 -83.61
CA ASP A 453 23.04 2.14 -84.04
C ASP A 453 23.39 1.17 -82.89
N VAL A 454 24.17 1.61 -81.89
CA VAL A 454 24.53 0.76 -80.74
C VAL A 454 23.32 0.56 -79.82
N ALA A 455 22.51 1.60 -79.60
CA ALA A 455 21.28 1.48 -78.83
C ALA A 455 20.27 0.52 -79.50
N GLN A 456 20.09 0.65 -80.82
CA GLN A 456 19.22 -0.23 -81.61
C GLN A 456 19.72 -1.69 -81.61
N ASN A 457 21.04 -1.91 -81.72
CA ASN A 457 21.61 -3.25 -81.62
C ASN A 457 21.40 -3.88 -80.24
N ILE A 458 21.60 -3.11 -79.15
CA ILE A 458 21.35 -3.61 -77.78
C ILE A 458 19.86 -3.94 -77.59
N LEU A 459 18.95 -3.12 -78.11
CA LEU A 459 17.51 -3.39 -78.06
C LEU A 459 17.13 -4.65 -78.84
N LYS A 460 17.72 -4.86 -80.02
CA LYS A 460 17.52 -6.09 -80.82
C LYS A 460 18.01 -7.33 -80.09
N GLU A 461 19.18 -7.26 -79.46
CA GLU A 461 19.72 -8.37 -78.66
C GLU A 461 18.91 -8.61 -77.37
N LEU A 462 18.41 -7.56 -76.73
CA LEU A 462 17.46 -7.68 -75.60
C LEU A 462 16.15 -8.33 -76.05
N HIS A 463 15.63 -7.97 -77.22
CA HIS A 463 14.46 -8.64 -77.79
C HIS A 463 14.75 -10.12 -78.08
N SER A 464 15.91 -10.45 -78.64
CA SER A 464 16.30 -11.85 -78.82
C SER A 464 16.46 -12.59 -77.49
N PHE A 465 16.93 -11.90 -76.44
CA PHE A 465 17.08 -12.46 -75.10
C PHE A 465 15.72 -12.77 -74.46
N GLU A 466 14.74 -11.86 -74.62
CA GLU A 466 13.35 -12.06 -74.20
C GLU A 466 12.68 -13.18 -75.02
N ALA A 467 12.76 -13.13 -76.35
CA ALA A 467 12.09 -14.07 -77.26
C ALA A 467 12.61 -15.51 -77.17
N LYS A 468 13.89 -15.71 -76.84
CA LYS A 468 14.49 -17.03 -76.62
C LYS A 468 14.38 -17.50 -75.16
N GLU A 469 13.65 -16.77 -74.32
CA GLU A 469 13.44 -17.08 -72.90
C GLU A 469 14.74 -17.26 -72.10
N LEU A 470 15.84 -16.63 -72.55
CA LEU A 470 17.16 -16.80 -71.94
C LEU A 470 17.22 -16.22 -70.51
N PHE A 471 16.21 -15.45 -70.11
CA PHE A 471 16.03 -14.97 -68.75
C PHE A 471 15.74 -16.10 -67.74
N LEU A 472 15.27 -17.26 -68.18
CA LEU A 472 15.01 -18.44 -67.33
C LEU A 472 16.30 -19.18 -66.94
N GLN A 473 17.43 -18.90 -67.59
CA GLN A 473 18.70 -19.57 -67.27
C GLN A 473 19.18 -19.22 -65.86
N ASN A 474 19.74 -20.22 -65.17
CA ASN A 474 20.43 -20.01 -63.89
C ASN A 474 21.69 -19.15 -64.09
N GLY A 475 21.97 -18.28 -63.12
CA GLY A 475 23.18 -17.43 -63.14
C GLY A 475 23.15 -16.24 -64.13
N VAL A 476 21.97 -15.86 -64.65
CA VAL A 476 21.83 -14.65 -65.49
C VAL A 476 22.17 -13.40 -64.66
N THR A 477 23.21 -12.70 -65.09
CA THR A 477 23.68 -11.44 -64.50
C THR A 477 23.75 -10.34 -65.55
N LEU A 478 23.82 -9.08 -65.13
CA LEU A 478 24.00 -7.95 -66.03
C LEU A 478 25.24 -8.15 -66.92
N ASN A 479 26.32 -8.70 -66.33
CA ASN A 479 27.56 -9.01 -67.04
C ASN A 479 27.36 -10.09 -68.10
N SER A 480 26.61 -11.17 -67.81
CA SER A 480 26.39 -12.24 -68.78
C SER A 480 25.53 -11.77 -69.96
N VAL A 481 24.52 -10.94 -69.71
CA VAL A 481 23.66 -10.39 -70.78
C VAL A 481 24.41 -9.34 -71.60
N ALA A 482 25.23 -8.49 -70.99
CA ALA A 482 26.05 -7.51 -71.70
C ALA A 482 27.03 -8.19 -72.67
N LYS A 483 27.69 -9.28 -72.23
CA LYS A 483 28.56 -10.09 -73.09
C LYS A 483 27.80 -10.69 -74.28
N LYS A 484 26.60 -11.27 -74.05
CA LYS A 484 25.76 -11.85 -75.12
C LYS A 484 25.30 -10.79 -76.12
N ALA A 485 24.92 -9.61 -75.64
CA ALA A 485 24.53 -8.46 -76.45
C ALA A 485 25.73 -7.68 -77.04
N LYS A 486 26.96 -8.22 -76.94
CA LYS A 486 28.21 -7.63 -77.43
C LYS A 486 28.42 -6.18 -76.99
N THR A 487 28.07 -5.87 -75.75
CA THR A 487 28.18 -4.53 -75.12
C THR A 487 28.81 -4.61 -73.74
N ASN A 488 29.00 -3.46 -73.07
CA ASN A 488 29.42 -3.40 -71.67
C ASN A 488 28.22 -3.21 -70.72
N THR A 489 28.45 -3.47 -69.44
CA THR A 489 27.41 -3.48 -68.40
C THR A 489 26.80 -2.11 -68.14
N ARG A 490 27.60 -1.05 -68.31
CA ARG A 490 27.15 0.34 -68.20
C ARG A 490 26.11 0.65 -69.28
N TYR A 491 26.43 0.39 -70.55
CA TYR A 491 25.51 0.64 -71.66
C TYR A 491 24.26 -0.21 -71.58
N LEU A 492 24.37 -1.51 -71.26
CA LEU A 492 23.20 -2.36 -71.10
C LEU A 492 22.29 -1.87 -69.96
N SER A 493 22.85 -1.51 -68.81
CA SER A 493 22.06 -0.98 -67.70
C SER A 493 21.42 0.36 -68.04
N GLU A 494 22.12 1.23 -68.77
CA GLU A 494 21.61 2.54 -69.20
C GLU A 494 20.45 2.37 -70.18
N ILE A 495 20.56 1.49 -71.17
CA ILE A 495 19.48 1.17 -72.12
C ILE A 495 18.27 0.57 -71.39
N ILE A 496 18.46 -0.39 -70.47
CA ILE A 496 17.32 -0.97 -69.72
C ILE A 496 16.67 0.10 -68.83
N ASN A 497 17.47 0.96 -68.18
CA ASN A 497 16.95 2.06 -67.37
C ASN A 497 16.16 3.07 -68.22
N ILE A 498 16.62 3.41 -69.43
CA ILE A 498 15.96 4.38 -70.32
C ILE A 498 14.69 3.77 -70.92
N TYR A 499 14.80 2.60 -71.55
CA TYR A 499 13.72 2.03 -72.37
C TYR A 499 12.75 1.16 -71.57
N LYS A 500 13.22 0.44 -70.54
CA LYS A 500 12.38 -0.41 -69.68
C LYS A 500 12.05 0.27 -68.35
N LYS A 501 12.63 1.44 -68.05
CA LYS A 501 12.42 2.25 -66.83
C LYS A 501 12.66 1.47 -65.53
N LYS A 502 13.60 0.53 -65.55
CA LYS A 502 13.89 -0.41 -64.46
C LYS A 502 15.38 -0.71 -64.40
N ASN A 503 15.90 -0.99 -63.22
CA ASN A 503 17.22 -1.62 -63.11
C ASN A 503 17.17 -3.07 -63.61
N PHE A 504 18.34 -3.64 -63.95
CA PHE A 504 18.44 -4.98 -64.51
C PHE A 504 17.81 -6.08 -63.63
N ALA A 505 17.99 -6.01 -62.31
CA ALA A 505 17.44 -7.01 -61.39
C ALA A 505 15.91 -7.00 -61.37
N THR A 506 15.28 -5.83 -61.32
CA THR A 506 13.82 -5.69 -61.42
C THR A 506 13.32 -6.12 -62.79
N TYR A 507 14.01 -5.74 -63.86
CA TYR A 507 13.67 -6.15 -65.23
C TYR A 507 13.71 -7.67 -65.40
N LEU A 508 14.77 -8.33 -64.92
CA LEU A 508 14.90 -9.78 -64.96
C LEU A 508 13.81 -10.50 -64.15
N ASN A 509 13.54 -10.02 -62.93
CA ASN A 509 12.48 -10.58 -62.08
C ASN A 509 11.09 -10.40 -62.71
N ASP A 510 10.81 -9.23 -63.29
CA ASP A 510 9.54 -8.98 -63.96
C ASP A 510 9.34 -9.94 -65.13
N LEU A 511 10.35 -10.16 -65.98
CA LEU A 511 10.28 -11.14 -67.08
C LEU A 511 9.99 -12.55 -66.56
N ARG A 512 10.72 -13.00 -65.53
CA ARG A 512 10.54 -14.34 -64.94
C ARG A 512 9.18 -14.54 -64.31
N ILE A 513 8.70 -13.54 -63.55
CA ILE A 513 7.39 -13.64 -62.89
C ILE A 513 6.27 -13.50 -63.90
N ASP A 514 6.37 -12.61 -64.90
CA ASP A 514 5.37 -12.49 -65.95
C ASP A 514 5.27 -13.79 -66.77
N TYR A 515 6.40 -14.45 -67.05
CA TYR A 515 6.43 -15.80 -67.61
C TYR A 515 5.76 -16.83 -66.68
N ALA A 516 6.11 -16.82 -65.38
CA ALA A 516 5.53 -17.72 -64.40
C ALA A 516 4.01 -17.56 -64.28
N ILE A 517 3.47 -16.33 -64.25
CA ILE A 517 2.03 -16.05 -64.21
C ILE A 517 1.34 -16.73 -65.40
N ASN A 518 1.85 -16.54 -66.61
CA ASN A 518 1.26 -17.12 -67.81
C ASN A 518 1.37 -18.65 -67.82
N ARG A 519 2.58 -19.19 -67.59
CA ARG A 519 2.83 -20.64 -67.65
C ARG A 519 2.10 -21.39 -66.55
N LEU A 520 2.03 -20.84 -65.33
CA LEU A 520 1.23 -21.41 -64.25
C LEU A 520 -0.26 -21.41 -64.61
N ALA A 521 -0.81 -20.37 -65.23
CA ALA A 521 -2.23 -20.38 -65.59
C ALA A 521 -2.57 -21.41 -66.69
N ILE A 522 -1.67 -21.63 -67.66
CA ILE A 522 -1.98 -22.39 -68.88
C ILE A 522 -1.48 -23.85 -68.81
N ASP A 523 -0.30 -24.10 -68.25
CA ASP A 523 0.36 -25.41 -68.27
C ASP A 523 0.10 -26.19 -66.97
N ARG A 524 -0.88 -27.10 -67.03
CA ARG A 524 -1.25 -27.97 -65.90
C ARG A 524 -0.10 -28.89 -65.46
N LYS A 525 0.78 -29.31 -66.38
CA LYS A 525 1.93 -30.17 -66.05
C LYS A 525 2.97 -29.37 -65.28
N PHE A 526 3.30 -28.17 -65.74
CA PHE A 526 4.20 -27.26 -65.02
C PHE A 526 3.66 -26.91 -63.62
N ARG A 527 2.35 -26.69 -63.48
CA ARG A 527 1.72 -26.48 -62.17
C ARG A 527 1.85 -27.67 -61.21
N SER A 528 1.92 -28.90 -61.71
CA SER A 528 2.01 -30.10 -60.87
C SER A 528 3.38 -30.29 -60.21
N TYR A 529 4.39 -29.51 -60.62
CA TYR A 529 5.73 -29.57 -60.06
C TYR A 529 5.79 -28.96 -58.65
N LYS A 530 6.74 -29.44 -57.84
CA LYS A 530 7.02 -28.85 -56.53
C LYS A 530 7.55 -27.42 -56.71
N ILE A 531 7.15 -26.49 -55.85
CA ILE A 531 7.53 -25.07 -55.95
C ILE A 531 9.06 -24.85 -56.04
N PRO A 532 9.93 -25.58 -55.33
CA PRO A 532 11.38 -25.47 -55.51
C PRO A 532 11.83 -25.75 -56.95
N PHE A 533 11.22 -26.73 -57.62
CA PHE A 533 11.53 -27.10 -59.01
C PHE A 533 11.00 -26.04 -59.98
N ILE A 534 9.80 -25.50 -59.73
CA ILE A 534 9.27 -24.35 -60.49
C ILE A 534 10.20 -23.14 -60.35
N ALA A 535 10.72 -22.87 -59.15
CA ALA A 535 11.64 -21.77 -58.91
C ALA A 535 12.95 -21.96 -59.70
N GLU A 536 13.51 -23.16 -59.71
CA GLU A 536 14.72 -23.51 -60.47
C GLU A 536 14.52 -23.35 -61.99
N GLU A 537 13.41 -23.86 -62.52
CA GLU A 537 13.01 -23.70 -63.94
C GLU A 537 12.84 -22.22 -64.35
N LEU A 538 12.46 -21.36 -63.40
CA LEU A 538 12.32 -19.91 -63.60
C LEU A 538 13.65 -19.15 -63.41
N GLY A 539 14.75 -19.85 -63.12
CA GLY A 539 16.08 -19.29 -62.93
C GLY A 539 16.34 -18.72 -61.53
N TYR A 540 15.55 -19.10 -60.52
CA TYR A 540 15.75 -18.70 -59.12
C TYR A 540 16.54 -19.75 -58.34
N ASN A 541 17.44 -19.29 -57.47
CA ASN A 541 18.29 -20.17 -56.66
C ASN A 541 17.54 -20.88 -55.51
N ASN A 542 16.35 -20.39 -55.12
CA ASN A 542 15.51 -21.04 -54.10
C ASN A 542 14.04 -20.58 -54.20
N GLU A 543 13.15 -21.37 -53.60
CA GLU A 543 11.70 -21.11 -53.52
C GLU A 543 11.36 -19.78 -52.83
N GLN A 544 12.07 -19.40 -51.77
CA GLN A 544 11.76 -18.18 -51.02
C GLN A 544 11.97 -16.93 -51.88
N ALA A 545 13.07 -16.88 -52.64
CA ALA A 545 13.36 -15.79 -53.57
C ALA A 545 12.28 -15.68 -54.66
N PHE A 546 11.85 -16.81 -55.21
CA PHE A 546 10.76 -16.86 -56.19
C PHE A 546 9.44 -16.39 -55.60
N THR A 547 9.00 -16.95 -54.48
CA THR A 547 7.70 -16.63 -53.86
C THR A 547 7.62 -15.18 -53.38
N LEU A 548 8.72 -14.61 -52.88
CA LEU A 548 8.82 -13.18 -52.54
C LEU A 548 8.78 -12.29 -53.79
N ALA A 549 9.53 -12.65 -54.84
CA ALA A 549 9.51 -11.93 -56.12
C ALA A 549 8.11 -11.96 -56.74
N PHE A 550 7.45 -13.13 -56.71
CA PHE A 550 6.08 -13.30 -57.16
C PHE A 550 5.13 -12.38 -56.40
N LYS A 551 5.17 -12.38 -55.06
CA LYS A 551 4.30 -11.50 -54.25
C LYS A 551 4.59 -10.02 -54.48
N LYS A 552 5.86 -9.64 -54.62
CA LYS A 552 6.27 -8.26 -54.86
C LYS A 552 5.80 -7.75 -56.22
N ARG A 553 5.90 -8.58 -57.27
CA ARG A 553 5.49 -8.24 -58.64
C ARG A 553 3.97 -8.26 -58.81
N THR A 554 3.29 -9.28 -58.28
CA THR A 554 1.85 -9.50 -58.51
C THR A 554 0.96 -8.81 -57.50
N GLY A 555 1.46 -8.54 -56.29
CA GLY A 555 0.65 -8.07 -55.17
C GLY A 555 -0.19 -9.16 -54.49
N THR A 556 -0.10 -10.43 -54.92
CA THR A 556 -0.77 -11.61 -54.31
C THR A 556 0.22 -12.73 -54.02
N THR A 557 -0.12 -13.65 -53.11
CA THR A 557 0.78 -14.78 -52.84
C THR A 557 0.65 -15.86 -53.91
N LEU A 558 1.73 -16.60 -54.16
CA LEU A 558 1.71 -17.73 -55.09
C LEU A 558 0.65 -18.77 -54.72
N SER A 559 0.52 -19.08 -53.42
CA SER A 559 -0.50 -20.02 -52.92
C SER A 559 -1.93 -19.57 -53.25
N ILE A 560 -2.25 -18.28 -53.06
CA ILE A 560 -3.57 -17.75 -53.41
C ILE A 560 -3.78 -17.77 -54.92
N TYR A 561 -2.75 -17.44 -55.71
CA TYR A 561 -2.84 -17.49 -57.16
C TYR A 561 -3.12 -18.91 -57.69
N LEU A 562 -2.40 -19.93 -57.19
CA LEU A 562 -2.63 -21.34 -57.51
C LEU A 562 -4.04 -21.81 -57.11
N LYS A 563 -4.49 -21.44 -55.91
CA LYS A 563 -5.84 -21.77 -55.42
C LYS A 563 -6.94 -21.17 -56.30
N GLU A 564 -6.76 -19.93 -56.77
CA GLU A 564 -7.73 -19.31 -57.68
C GLU A 564 -7.71 -19.94 -59.08
N ILE A 565 -6.57 -20.44 -59.56
CA ILE A 565 -6.49 -21.24 -60.80
C ILE A 565 -7.35 -22.50 -60.65
N GLU A 566 -7.13 -23.30 -59.60
CA GLU A 566 -7.89 -24.52 -59.33
C GLU A 566 -9.40 -24.24 -59.20
N THR A 567 -9.76 -23.13 -58.53
CA THR A 567 -11.17 -22.74 -58.35
C THR A 567 -11.84 -22.35 -59.67
N GLN A 568 -11.10 -21.77 -60.62
CA GLN A 568 -11.63 -21.45 -61.96
C GLN A 568 -11.77 -22.72 -62.82
N GLU A 569 -10.82 -23.65 -62.76
CA GLU A 569 -10.88 -24.92 -63.49
C GLU A 569 -12.10 -25.77 -63.08
N VAL A 570 -12.41 -25.80 -61.77
CA VAL A 570 -13.60 -26.50 -61.24
C VAL A 570 -14.92 -25.84 -61.68
N LYS A 571 -14.94 -24.55 -62.02
CA LYS A 571 -16.14 -23.86 -62.53
C LYS A 571 -16.36 -24.00 -64.03
N SER A 572 -15.33 -24.43 -64.77
CA SER A 572 -15.36 -24.65 -66.23
C SER A 572 -15.62 -26.11 -66.62
N ILE A 573 -15.72 -27.01 -65.65
CA ILE A 573 -16.18 -28.40 -65.76
C ILE A 573 -17.64 -28.42 -65.31
#